data_AF-A0A5N6K0C7-F1
#
_entry.id   AF-A0A5N6K0C7-F1
#
_cell.length_a   1.000
_cell.length_b   1.000
_cell.length_c   1.000
_cell.angle_alpha   90.00
_cell.angle_beta   90.00
_cell.angle_gamma   90.00
#
_symmetry.space_group_name_H-M   'P 1'
#
loop_
_entity.id
_entity.type
_entity.pdbx_description
1 polymer ?
#
loop_
_entity_poly.entity_id
_entity_poly.type
_entity_poly.pdbx_seq_one_letter_code
_entity_poly.pdbx_strand_id
1 'polypeptide(L)'
;MKYSILSLFLAAIANGSNVLQRQTILGTSTVDLNKNTGSTSHLASGILYGIPDTQGQIPTSFYSEMGFNYARAGGAQVPSPGRGWIWGLSEYKVRFASALSNYQSTRAHGGKFIFLIHDLWGADGTQNSSAAYPGDDGNWASWDAYLTRFISDINANDATAGLSIDIWNEPDLTAFWNRSQAQYFQLWGRTYYRLRAAFPNVPLIGPAYSGWPSLSNSWWTGFASFVKNNNSIPDQWVWHMEGGGGDMGTAYSGLQKILSTYDLPQKTINIDEYATSAEQVPSGAAWWISQLERYDAIGLRGNWLSGWSLHDFMAGLLGKPNAGTSAYSPTATGYWPNGEWQVYRYYNLNMTGHRVGTSASADTKLDTYATVGSTQVKILCGVRIAVGTWQITVNSLSSVGLPTSGTLNIHTWGFPNTGGPFGSVTALNDLGTVAHTYSGNSVTFPIYQVDTTTAFAFEFNVG
;
A
#
# COMPACT_ATOMS: atom_id res chain seq x y z
N MET A 1 80.50 24.57 25.37
CA MET A 1 79.26 25.21 24.87
C MET A 1 79.03 24.65 23.47
N LYS A 2 78.00 23.88 23.10
CA LYS A 2 76.79 23.35 23.72
C LYS A 2 76.50 22.01 23.01
N TYR A 3 75.91 21.10 23.76
CA TYR A 3 75.56 19.72 23.41
C TYR A 3 74.48 19.63 22.32
N SER A 4 74.58 18.64 21.41
CA SER A 4 73.47 18.20 20.57
C SER A 4 73.10 16.76 20.95
N ILE A 5 71.82 16.62 21.31
CA ILE A 5 71.17 15.43 21.86
C ILE A 5 70.75 14.51 20.71
N LEU A 6 71.08 13.23 20.84
CA LEU A 6 70.66 12.14 19.97
C LEU A 6 69.31 11.61 20.49
N SER A 7 68.22 11.79 19.74
CA SER A 7 66.91 11.22 20.08
C SER A 7 66.65 9.98 19.24
N LEU A 8 66.65 8.81 19.89
CA LEU A 8 66.16 7.55 19.33
C LEU A 8 64.62 7.61 19.22
N PHE A 9 64.08 7.45 18.02
CA PHE A 9 62.67 7.12 17.81
C PHE A 9 62.51 5.59 17.81
N LEU A 10 61.88 5.05 18.86
CA LEU A 10 61.28 3.72 18.83
C LEU A 10 59.95 3.79 18.08
N ALA A 11 59.82 3.06 16.98
CA ALA A 11 58.55 2.81 16.31
C ALA A 11 57.78 1.73 17.10
N ALA A 12 56.69 2.12 17.76
CA ALA A 12 55.72 1.17 18.29
C ALA A 12 54.80 0.72 17.15
N ILE A 13 54.88 -0.56 16.80
CA ILE A 13 53.94 -1.20 15.87
C ILE A 13 52.68 -1.51 16.68
N ALA A 14 51.66 -0.66 16.57
CA ALA A 14 50.33 -0.96 17.10
C ALA A 14 49.62 -1.90 16.11
N ASN A 15 49.54 -3.19 16.45
CA ASN A 15 48.60 -4.11 15.81
C ASN A 15 47.18 -3.71 16.23
N GLY A 16 46.55 -2.83 15.45
CA GLY A 16 45.15 -2.50 15.58
C GLY A 16 44.30 -3.69 15.13
N SER A 17 43.93 -4.55 16.07
CA SER A 17 42.77 -5.42 15.92
C SER A 17 41.55 -4.53 15.69
N ASN A 18 40.94 -4.62 14.50
CA ASN A 18 39.63 -4.02 14.21
C ASN A 18 38.61 -4.65 15.16
N VAL A 19 38.41 -4.02 16.32
CA VAL A 19 37.25 -4.30 17.18
C VAL A 19 36.06 -3.79 16.38
N LEU A 20 35.39 -4.70 15.66
CA LEU A 20 34.04 -4.47 15.16
C LEU A 20 33.22 -4.12 16.40
N GLN A 21 32.89 -2.84 16.54
CA GLN A 21 32.01 -2.37 17.59
C GLN A 21 30.74 -3.20 17.49
N ARG A 22 30.44 -4.01 18.51
CA ARG A 22 29.25 -4.87 18.54
C ARG A 22 28.04 -3.95 18.47
N GLN A 23 27.52 -3.74 17.27
CA GLN A 23 26.34 -2.91 17.07
C GLN A 23 25.17 -3.59 17.80
N THR A 24 24.42 -2.80 18.56
CA THR A 24 23.23 -3.27 19.27
C THR A 24 22.20 -3.73 18.26
N ILE A 25 21.74 -4.98 18.37
CA ILE A 25 20.60 -5.48 17.59
C ILE A 25 19.31 -4.91 18.18
N LEU A 26 18.59 -4.12 17.40
CA LEU A 26 17.38 -3.41 17.82
C LEU A 26 16.12 -4.31 17.79
N GLY A 27 16.09 -5.29 16.89
CA GLY A 27 14.97 -6.21 16.77
C GLY A 27 15.24 -7.36 15.80
N THR A 28 14.36 -8.36 15.81
CA THR A 28 14.46 -9.56 14.95
C THR A 28 13.15 -9.82 14.25
N SER A 29 13.12 -9.83 12.93
CA SER A 29 12.01 -10.43 12.17
C SER A 29 12.27 -11.92 11.96
N THR A 30 11.20 -12.70 11.79
CA THR A 30 11.32 -14.15 11.59
C THR A 30 10.65 -14.61 10.32
N VAL A 31 11.22 -15.64 9.70
CA VAL A 31 10.66 -16.39 8.57
C VAL A 31 10.63 -17.86 8.97
N ASP A 32 9.48 -18.53 8.81
CA ASP A 32 9.34 -19.97 9.05
C ASP A 32 8.98 -20.69 7.74
N LEU A 33 9.98 -21.35 7.15
CA LEU A 33 9.84 -22.00 5.85
C LEU A 33 8.87 -23.18 5.84
N ASN A 34 8.58 -23.78 7.00
CA ASN A 34 7.62 -24.88 7.10
C ASN A 34 6.16 -24.41 7.13
N LYS A 35 5.92 -23.10 7.29
CA LYS A 35 4.58 -22.54 7.37
C LYS A 35 4.16 -21.97 6.02
N ASN A 36 3.68 -22.82 5.12
CA ASN A 36 3.09 -22.39 3.85
C ASN A 36 1.80 -21.58 4.09
N THR A 37 1.74 -20.36 3.59
CA THR A 37 0.58 -19.44 3.72
C THR A 37 -0.16 -19.21 2.38
N GLY A 38 0.06 -20.06 1.39
CA GLY A 38 -0.63 -20.04 0.10
C GLY A 38 0.19 -19.42 -1.03
N SER A 39 -0.41 -19.35 -2.23
CA SER A 39 0.24 -18.78 -3.42
C SER A 39 0.45 -17.27 -3.30
N THR A 40 1.42 -16.75 -4.05
CA THR A 40 1.63 -15.31 -4.18
C THR A 40 0.42 -14.65 -4.85
N SER A 41 0.00 -13.50 -4.34
CA SER A 41 -1.27 -12.84 -4.75
C SER A 41 -1.15 -11.35 -5.03
N HIS A 42 0.05 -10.76 -4.86
CA HIS A 42 0.33 -9.34 -5.15
C HIS A 42 -0.68 -8.40 -4.48
N LEU A 43 -1.01 -8.67 -3.21
CA LEU A 43 -2.09 -7.99 -2.51
C LEU A 43 -1.81 -6.51 -2.28
N ALA A 44 -0.54 -6.13 -2.16
CA ALA A 44 -0.10 -4.74 -2.04
C ALA A 44 0.01 -3.99 -3.39
N SER A 45 -0.14 -4.65 -4.54
CA SER A 45 0.05 -4.04 -5.86
C SER A 45 -1.19 -3.26 -6.34
N GLY A 46 -1.72 -2.40 -5.48
CA GLY A 46 -2.81 -1.48 -5.80
C GLY A 46 -2.39 -0.02 -5.70
N ILE A 47 -3.11 0.88 -6.37
CA ILE A 47 -2.84 2.33 -6.34
C ILE A 47 -4.12 3.16 -6.18
N LEU A 48 -4.05 4.20 -5.34
CA LEU A 48 -5.04 5.28 -5.30
C LEU A 48 -4.74 6.28 -6.42
N TYR A 49 -5.68 6.50 -7.33
CA TYR A 49 -5.49 7.29 -8.55
C TYR A 49 -4.20 6.87 -9.30
N GLY A 50 -3.47 7.81 -9.88
CA GLY A 50 -2.21 7.56 -10.55
C GLY A 50 -2.30 7.05 -11.99
N ILE A 51 -3.51 6.92 -12.53
CA ILE A 51 -3.77 6.51 -13.92
C ILE A 51 -4.28 7.72 -14.71
N PRO A 52 -3.56 8.16 -15.75
CA PRO A 52 -3.98 9.30 -16.55
C PRO A 52 -5.32 9.07 -17.24
N ASP A 53 -6.10 10.14 -17.36
CA ASP A 53 -7.38 10.12 -18.07
C ASP A 53 -7.20 9.80 -19.57
N THR A 54 -6.02 10.12 -20.13
CA THR A 54 -5.62 9.70 -21.47
C THR A 54 -5.13 8.26 -21.45
N GLN A 55 -5.89 7.36 -22.05
CA GLN A 55 -5.55 5.93 -22.13
C GLN A 55 -4.22 5.71 -22.86
N GLY A 56 -3.46 4.71 -22.39
CA GLY A 56 -2.20 4.30 -23.00
C GLY A 56 -1.02 5.25 -22.78
N GLN A 57 -1.18 6.30 -21.97
CA GLN A 57 -0.09 7.24 -21.67
C GLN A 57 1.03 6.59 -20.86
N ILE A 58 0.69 5.76 -19.87
CA ILE A 58 1.66 4.93 -19.13
C ILE A 58 1.87 3.62 -19.91
N PRO A 59 3.12 3.27 -20.27
CA PRO A 59 3.42 2.00 -20.95
C PRO A 59 2.91 0.77 -20.19
N THR A 60 2.33 -0.19 -20.92
CA THR A 60 1.76 -1.42 -20.35
C THR A 60 2.72 -2.20 -19.47
N SER A 61 4.03 -2.17 -19.77
CA SER A 61 5.06 -2.85 -18.97
C SER A 61 5.06 -2.40 -17.51
N PHE A 62 4.75 -1.12 -17.22
CA PHE A 62 4.70 -0.65 -15.84
C PHE A 62 3.59 -1.31 -15.02
N TYR A 63 2.44 -1.60 -15.64
CA TYR A 63 1.35 -2.34 -15.00
C TYR A 63 1.69 -3.83 -14.86
N SER A 64 2.12 -4.47 -15.96
CA SER A 64 2.34 -5.92 -15.97
C SER A 64 3.52 -6.34 -15.10
N GLU A 65 4.60 -5.56 -15.07
CA GLU A 65 5.81 -5.92 -14.34
C GLU A 65 5.71 -5.67 -12.84
N MET A 66 4.86 -4.74 -12.37
CA MET A 66 4.64 -4.52 -10.93
C MET A 66 3.57 -5.45 -10.29
N GLY A 67 2.93 -6.28 -11.12
CA GLY A 67 1.83 -7.15 -10.67
C GLY A 67 0.56 -6.37 -10.34
N PHE A 68 0.26 -5.31 -11.10
CA PHE A 68 -0.89 -4.42 -10.87
C PHE A 68 -2.20 -5.21 -10.64
N ASN A 69 -2.83 -4.95 -9.50
CA ASN A 69 -3.96 -5.74 -8.98
C ASN A 69 -5.22 -4.89 -8.77
N TYR A 70 -5.08 -3.66 -8.26
CA TYR A 70 -6.20 -2.75 -8.02
C TYR A 70 -5.87 -1.29 -8.39
N ALA A 71 -6.89 -0.56 -8.83
CA ALA A 71 -6.89 0.91 -8.76
C ALA A 71 -8.16 1.41 -8.07
N ARG A 72 -8.06 2.57 -7.42
CA ARG A 72 -9.17 3.27 -6.77
C ARG A 72 -9.24 4.71 -7.26
N ALA A 73 -10.38 5.13 -7.78
CA ALA A 73 -10.59 6.51 -8.25
C ALA A 73 -12.08 6.85 -8.40
N GLY A 74 -12.39 8.15 -8.49
CA GLY A 74 -13.73 8.68 -8.75
C GLY A 74 -13.75 10.05 -9.44
N GLY A 75 -12.59 10.53 -9.94
CA GLY A 75 -12.44 11.80 -10.66
C GLY A 75 -12.27 13.04 -9.75
N ALA A 76 -11.78 12.85 -8.53
CA ALA A 76 -11.39 13.90 -7.60
C ALA A 76 -10.52 14.95 -8.28
N GLN A 77 -10.70 16.22 -7.91
CA GLN A 77 -9.83 17.33 -8.33
C GLN A 77 -9.71 17.56 -9.85
N VAL A 78 -10.54 16.92 -10.68
CA VAL A 78 -10.70 17.35 -12.09
C VAL A 78 -11.24 18.80 -12.06
N PRO A 79 -10.56 19.75 -12.72
CA PRO A 79 -10.92 21.16 -12.68
C PRO A 79 -12.23 21.42 -13.42
N SER A 80 -12.82 22.60 -13.24
CA SER A 80 -13.99 23.01 -14.02
C SER A 80 -13.69 23.05 -15.52
N PRO A 81 -14.55 22.48 -16.39
CA PRO A 81 -15.70 21.65 -16.04
C PRO A 81 -15.25 20.22 -15.66
N GLY A 82 -15.70 19.71 -14.52
CA GLY A 82 -15.28 18.42 -13.97
C GLY A 82 -15.38 18.29 -12.44
N ARG A 83 -16.14 19.15 -11.76
CA ARG A 83 -16.21 19.22 -10.29
C ARG A 83 -17.19 18.24 -9.63
N GLY A 84 -17.93 17.45 -10.41
CA GLY A 84 -18.88 16.46 -9.90
C GLY A 84 -20.33 16.94 -9.79
N TRP A 85 -21.19 16.09 -9.23
CA TRP A 85 -22.64 16.25 -9.22
C TRP A 85 -23.14 17.56 -8.60
N ILE A 86 -22.60 17.96 -7.44
CA ILE A 86 -23.07 19.15 -6.73
C ILE A 86 -22.83 20.46 -7.48
N TRP A 87 -22.03 20.43 -8.55
CA TRP A 87 -21.76 21.57 -9.42
C TRP A 87 -22.59 21.55 -10.73
N GLY A 88 -23.39 20.51 -10.95
CA GLY A 88 -24.31 20.38 -12.06
C GLY A 88 -23.99 19.24 -13.02
N LEU A 89 -24.94 18.91 -13.89
CA LEU A 89 -24.86 17.73 -14.76
C LEU A 89 -23.69 17.78 -15.76
N SER A 90 -23.28 18.96 -16.24
CA SER A 90 -22.12 19.11 -17.12
C SER A 90 -20.81 18.77 -16.40
N GLU A 91 -20.68 19.18 -15.15
CA GLU A 91 -19.52 18.93 -14.29
C GLU A 91 -19.43 17.44 -13.93
N TYR A 92 -20.57 16.84 -13.57
CA TYR A 92 -20.70 15.41 -13.35
C TYR A 92 -20.25 14.58 -14.56
N LYS A 93 -20.70 14.93 -15.77
CA LYS A 93 -20.38 14.14 -16.98
C LYS A 93 -18.88 14.11 -17.27
N VAL A 94 -18.18 15.24 -17.08
CA VAL A 94 -16.72 15.27 -17.27
C VAL A 94 -16.02 14.45 -16.18
N ARG A 95 -16.44 14.59 -14.91
CA ARG A 95 -15.88 13.79 -13.81
C ARG A 95 -16.12 12.29 -13.98
N PHE A 96 -17.31 11.89 -14.42
CA PHE A 96 -17.63 10.49 -14.73
C PHE A 96 -16.76 9.95 -15.87
N ALA A 97 -16.51 10.74 -16.92
CA ALA A 97 -15.66 10.33 -18.03
C ALA A 97 -14.20 10.06 -17.58
N SER A 98 -13.67 10.89 -16.66
CA SER A 98 -12.37 10.67 -16.02
C SER A 98 -12.34 9.32 -15.27
N ALA A 99 -13.28 9.10 -14.36
CA ALA A 99 -13.38 7.87 -13.58
C ALA A 99 -13.60 6.62 -14.47
N LEU A 100 -14.42 6.74 -15.52
CA LEU A 100 -14.65 5.67 -16.49
C LEU A 100 -13.37 5.32 -17.27
N SER A 101 -12.57 6.32 -17.66
CA SER A 101 -11.28 6.08 -18.32
C SER A 101 -10.30 5.33 -17.42
N ASN A 102 -10.27 5.67 -16.13
CA ASN A 102 -9.49 4.95 -15.11
C ASN A 102 -9.98 3.51 -14.93
N TYR A 103 -11.30 3.27 -14.87
CA TYR A 103 -11.88 1.93 -14.86
C TYR A 103 -11.45 1.13 -16.10
N GLN A 104 -11.61 1.69 -17.30
CA GLN A 104 -11.27 1.02 -18.55
C GLN A 104 -9.78 0.66 -18.63
N SER A 105 -8.90 1.60 -18.28
CA SER A 105 -7.45 1.38 -18.23
C SER A 105 -7.07 0.30 -17.22
N THR A 106 -7.70 0.32 -16.04
CA THR A 106 -7.49 -0.67 -14.98
C THR A 106 -7.87 -2.08 -15.46
N ARG A 107 -9.06 -2.23 -16.06
CA ARG A 107 -9.53 -3.51 -16.60
C ARG A 107 -8.71 -4.00 -17.79
N ALA A 108 -8.26 -3.10 -18.66
CA ALA A 108 -7.37 -3.43 -19.78
C ALA A 108 -6.02 -4.03 -19.34
N HIS A 109 -5.60 -3.74 -18.10
CA HIS A 109 -4.39 -4.29 -17.49
C HIS A 109 -4.67 -5.38 -16.44
N GLY A 110 -5.88 -5.96 -16.44
CA GLY A 110 -6.26 -7.09 -15.58
C GLY A 110 -6.62 -6.72 -14.14
N GLY A 111 -6.29 -5.51 -13.69
CA GLY A 111 -6.57 -5.03 -12.34
C GLY A 111 -8.05 -4.77 -12.09
N LYS A 112 -8.49 -4.87 -10.84
CA LYS A 112 -9.86 -4.55 -10.38
C LYS A 112 -9.97 -3.06 -10.04
N PHE A 113 -11.17 -2.50 -10.13
CA PHE A 113 -11.39 -1.07 -9.93
C PHE A 113 -12.33 -0.80 -8.76
N ILE A 114 -11.91 0.05 -7.84
CA ILE A 114 -12.72 0.58 -6.74
C ILE A 114 -13.21 1.97 -7.14
N PHE A 115 -14.52 2.14 -7.30
CA PHE A 115 -15.09 3.43 -7.66
C PHE A 115 -15.46 4.21 -6.40
N LEU A 116 -14.84 5.39 -6.24
CA LEU A 116 -15.16 6.37 -5.21
C LEU A 116 -16.37 7.22 -5.61
N ILE A 117 -17.57 6.87 -5.14
CA ILE A 117 -18.78 7.61 -5.54
C ILE A 117 -18.92 8.95 -4.81
N HIS A 118 -18.18 9.20 -3.73
CA HIS A 118 -18.15 10.52 -3.09
C HIS A 118 -17.37 11.57 -3.90
N ASP A 119 -16.30 11.15 -4.58
CA ASP A 119 -15.55 12.01 -5.51
C ASP A 119 -16.44 12.44 -6.66
N LEU A 120 -17.17 11.51 -7.27
CA LEU A 120 -18.08 11.82 -8.37
C LEU A 120 -19.27 12.69 -7.92
N TRP A 121 -19.69 12.59 -6.65
CA TRP A 121 -20.61 13.54 -6.03
C TRP A 121 -20.03 14.96 -5.98
N GLY A 122 -18.74 15.08 -5.68
CA GLY A 122 -18.04 16.36 -5.56
C GLY A 122 -17.54 16.67 -4.15
N ALA A 123 -17.50 15.67 -3.25
CA ALA A 123 -16.95 15.80 -1.90
C ALA A 123 -15.55 15.14 -1.83
N ASP A 124 -14.59 15.73 -2.54
CA ASP A 124 -13.24 15.20 -2.76
C ASP A 124 -12.15 15.92 -1.94
N GLY A 125 -12.56 16.71 -0.95
CA GLY A 125 -11.69 17.54 -0.11
C GLY A 125 -11.43 18.94 -0.67
N THR A 126 -11.87 19.25 -1.89
CA THR A 126 -11.67 20.57 -2.52
C THR A 126 -12.92 21.45 -2.55
N GLN A 127 -14.06 20.91 -2.11
CA GLN A 127 -15.34 21.60 -2.09
C GLN A 127 -15.36 22.77 -1.08
N ASN A 128 -16.12 23.81 -1.41
CA ASN A 128 -16.24 24.99 -0.55
C ASN A 128 -17.20 24.77 0.63
N SER A 129 -17.30 25.76 1.53
CA SER A 129 -18.15 25.67 2.73
C SER A 129 -19.65 25.56 2.45
N SER A 130 -20.10 25.88 1.23
CA SER A 130 -21.50 25.75 0.79
C SER A 130 -21.80 24.40 0.12
N ALA A 131 -20.86 23.47 0.10
CA ALA A 131 -21.07 22.15 -0.50
C ALA A 131 -22.25 21.43 0.16
N ALA A 132 -23.16 20.93 -0.68
CA ALA A 132 -24.27 20.11 -0.26
C ALA A 132 -23.78 18.69 0.06
N TYR A 133 -24.25 18.14 1.18
CA TYR A 133 -24.04 16.74 1.54
C TYR A 133 -25.35 15.96 1.45
N PRO A 134 -25.29 14.65 1.15
CA PRO A 134 -26.46 13.80 1.15
C PRO A 134 -27.26 13.87 2.45
N GLY A 135 -28.55 14.16 2.34
CA GLY A 135 -29.46 14.20 3.50
C GLY A 135 -29.54 15.54 4.23
N ASP A 136 -28.89 16.59 3.72
CA ASP A 136 -29.02 17.94 4.27
C ASP A 136 -30.49 18.36 4.36
N ASP A 137 -30.85 18.97 5.49
CA ASP A 137 -32.23 19.35 5.83
C ASP A 137 -33.24 18.18 5.79
N GLY A 138 -32.76 16.94 5.95
CA GLY A 138 -33.56 15.73 5.81
C GLY A 138 -33.93 15.39 4.36
N ASN A 139 -33.37 16.11 3.38
CA ASN A 139 -33.67 15.94 1.96
C ASN A 139 -32.63 15.07 1.25
N TRP A 140 -33.10 13.94 0.74
CA TRP A 140 -32.27 12.96 0.04
C TRP A 140 -32.48 12.95 -1.48
N ALA A 141 -33.35 13.81 -2.02
CA ALA A 141 -33.75 13.76 -3.43
C ALA A 141 -32.56 13.92 -4.39
N SER A 142 -31.60 14.81 -4.06
CA SER A 142 -30.41 15.01 -4.90
C SER A 142 -29.49 13.79 -4.89
N TRP A 143 -29.33 13.14 -3.73
CA TRP A 143 -28.55 11.91 -3.62
C TRP A 143 -29.19 10.74 -4.38
N ASP A 144 -30.52 10.60 -4.31
CA ASP A 144 -31.23 9.55 -5.05
C ASP A 144 -31.18 9.78 -6.57
N ALA A 145 -31.27 11.04 -7.01
CA ALA A 145 -31.12 11.42 -8.41
C ALA A 145 -29.69 11.13 -8.89
N TYR A 146 -28.69 11.44 -8.06
CA TYR A 146 -27.29 11.10 -8.29
C TYR A 146 -27.10 9.58 -8.45
N LEU A 147 -27.59 8.76 -7.51
CA LEU A 147 -27.48 7.31 -7.59
C LEU A 147 -28.20 6.75 -8.82
N THR A 148 -29.37 7.30 -9.17
CA THR A 148 -30.10 6.89 -10.39
C THR A 148 -29.27 7.19 -11.63
N ARG A 149 -28.63 8.37 -11.69
CA ARG A 149 -27.73 8.73 -12.77
C ARG A 149 -26.51 7.81 -12.83
N PHE A 150 -25.83 7.61 -11.71
CA PHE A 150 -24.66 6.75 -11.60
C PHE A 150 -24.96 5.30 -12.03
N ILE A 151 -26.06 4.71 -11.54
CA ILE A 151 -26.50 3.37 -11.94
C ILE A 151 -26.77 3.31 -13.45
N SER A 152 -27.43 4.32 -14.01
CA SER A 152 -27.69 4.41 -15.46
C SER A 152 -26.39 4.45 -16.25
N ASP A 153 -25.41 5.25 -15.83
CA ASP A 153 -24.16 5.43 -16.56
C ASP A 153 -23.24 4.19 -16.42
N ILE A 154 -23.22 3.51 -15.27
CA ILE A 154 -22.51 2.22 -15.13
C ILE A 154 -23.11 1.16 -16.05
N ASN A 155 -24.45 1.05 -16.12
CA ASN A 155 -25.13 0.13 -17.03
C ASN A 155 -24.89 0.48 -18.50
N ALA A 156 -24.95 1.76 -18.87
CA ALA A 156 -24.75 2.21 -20.24
C ALA A 156 -23.33 1.94 -20.78
N ASN A 157 -22.37 1.70 -19.88
CA ASN A 157 -20.96 1.43 -20.22
C ASN A 157 -20.52 0.00 -19.87
N ASP A 158 -21.46 -0.89 -19.48
CA ASP A 158 -21.17 -2.26 -19.03
C ASP A 158 -20.05 -2.33 -17.96
N ALA A 159 -19.99 -1.31 -17.09
CA ALA A 159 -18.85 -1.05 -16.22
C ALA A 159 -18.92 -1.78 -14.86
N THR A 160 -19.40 -3.03 -14.83
CA THR A 160 -19.54 -3.81 -13.59
C THR A 160 -18.46 -4.88 -13.40
N ALA A 161 -17.76 -5.26 -14.48
CA ALA A 161 -16.76 -6.33 -14.44
C ALA A 161 -15.52 -5.90 -13.63
N GLY A 162 -15.25 -6.59 -12.51
CA GLY A 162 -14.13 -6.24 -11.63
C GLY A 162 -14.31 -4.92 -10.88
N LEU A 163 -15.53 -4.37 -10.86
CA LEU A 163 -15.89 -3.18 -10.10
C LEU A 163 -16.11 -3.55 -8.63
N SER A 164 -15.69 -2.70 -7.71
CA SER A 164 -16.22 -2.56 -6.35
C SER A 164 -16.63 -1.10 -6.16
N ILE A 165 -17.64 -0.84 -5.34
CA ILE A 165 -18.11 0.52 -5.05
C ILE A 165 -17.79 0.84 -3.60
N ASP A 166 -16.92 1.83 -3.41
CA ASP A 166 -16.68 2.42 -2.10
C ASP A 166 -17.67 3.57 -1.90
N ILE A 167 -18.51 3.44 -0.88
CA ILE A 167 -19.66 4.34 -0.68
C ILE A 167 -19.20 5.74 -0.29
N TRP A 168 -18.15 5.86 0.51
CA TRP A 168 -17.63 7.15 0.95
C TRP A 168 -16.21 7.02 1.49
N ASN A 169 -15.40 8.06 1.29
CA ASN A 169 -14.03 8.14 1.80
C ASN A 169 -13.95 8.96 3.09
N GLU A 170 -13.26 8.44 4.09
CA GLU A 170 -12.92 9.11 5.36
C GLU A 170 -14.03 9.99 5.93
N PRO A 171 -15.25 9.45 6.10
CA PRO A 171 -16.37 10.22 6.68
C PRO A 171 -16.10 10.67 8.12
N ASP A 172 -15.07 10.14 8.77
CA ASP A 172 -14.57 10.56 10.08
C ASP A 172 -13.72 11.85 10.04
N LEU A 173 -13.38 12.36 8.84
CA LEU A 173 -12.71 13.63 8.62
C LEU A 173 -13.65 14.68 8.01
N THR A 174 -13.66 15.87 8.60
CA THR A 174 -14.54 16.98 8.15
C THR A 174 -14.25 17.47 6.73
N ALA A 175 -13.06 17.19 6.20
CA ALA A 175 -12.69 17.47 4.82
C ALA A 175 -13.51 16.65 3.81
N PHE A 176 -13.93 15.43 4.16
CA PHE A 176 -14.69 14.55 3.28
C PHE A 176 -16.14 14.38 3.72
N TRP A 177 -16.46 14.60 5.00
CA TRP A 177 -17.82 14.56 5.51
C TRP A 177 -18.03 15.58 6.63
N ASN A 178 -18.68 16.70 6.31
CA ASN A 178 -18.93 17.77 7.28
C ASN A 178 -20.35 17.73 7.86
N ARG A 179 -20.83 16.53 8.21
CA ARG A 179 -22.16 16.31 8.80
C ARG A 179 -22.08 15.31 9.96
N SER A 180 -23.21 15.13 10.65
CA SER A 180 -23.24 14.21 11.79
C SER A 180 -22.93 12.76 11.38
N GLN A 181 -22.36 12.00 12.31
CA GLN A 181 -22.16 10.55 12.14
C GLN A 181 -23.48 9.82 11.86
N ALA A 182 -24.58 10.22 12.51
CA ALA A 182 -25.89 9.63 12.28
C ALA A 182 -26.38 9.83 10.83
N GLN A 183 -26.12 11.01 10.25
CA GLN A 183 -26.43 11.29 8.84
C GLN A 183 -25.57 10.44 7.89
N TYR A 184 -24.29 10.20 8.22
CA TYR A 184 -23.45 9.28 7.45
C TYR A 184 -24.00 7.85 7.49
N PHE A 185 -24.46 7.36 8.64
CA PHE A 185 -25.07 6.04 8.74
C PHE A 185 -26.36 5.93 7.91
N GLN A 186 -27.19 6.97 7.89
CA GLN A 186 -28.36 7.03 7.01
C GLN A 186 -27.96 6.99 5.52
N LEU A 187 -26.90 7.71 5.15
CA LEU A 187 -26.32 7.66 3.81
C LEU A 187 -25.88 6.23 3.47
N TRP A 188 -25.15 5.56 4.36
CA TRP A 188 -24.68 4.19 4.17
C TRP A 188 -25.84 3.24 3.88
N GLY A 189 -26.83 3.17 4.78
CA GLY A 189 -27.95 2.24 4.64
C GLY A 189 -28.73 2.48 3.37
N ARG A 190 -29.06 3.75 3.06
CA ARG A 190 -29.79 4.13 1.85
C ARG A 190 -29.04 3.72 0.58
N THR A 191 -27.75 4.00 0.53
CA THR A 191 -26.89 3.73 -0.63
C THR A 191 -26.65 2.23 -0.80
N TYR A 192 -26.38 1.51 0.29
CA TYR A 192 -26.19 0.07 0.29
C TYR A 192 -27.37 -0.65 -0.36
N TYR A 193 -28.60 -0.40 0.11
CA TYR A 193 -29.79 -1.05 -0.44
C TYR A 193 -30.06 -0.65 -1.89
N ARG A 194 -29.85 0.62 -2.24
CA ARG A 194 -30.07 1.11 -3.60
C ARG A 194 -29.11 0.45 -4.59
N LEU A 195 -27.82 0.36 -4.24
CA LEU A 195 -26.80 -0.24 -5.09
C LEU A 195 -26.88 -1.77 -5.09
N ARG A 196 -27.18 -2.43 -3.97
CA ARG A 196 -27.36 -3.88 -3.92
C ARG A 196 -28.51 -4.33 -4.82
N ALA A 197 -29.60 -3.58 -4.88
CA ALA A 197 -30.72 -3.87 -5.77
C ALA A 197 -30.36 -3.71 -7.25
N ALA A 198 -29.52 -2.73 -7.60
CA ALA A 198 -29.09 -2.49 -8.98
C ALA A 198 -27.97 -3.45 -9.43
N PHE A 199 -27.05 -3.77 -8.52
CA PHE A 199 -25.81 -4.50 -8.79
C PHE A 199 -25.59 -5.59 -7.72
N PRO A 200 -26.38 -6.69 -7.73
CA PRO A 200 -26.36 -7.68 -6.67
C PRO A 200 -24.99 -8.33 -6.43
N ASN A 201 -24.15 -8.41 -7.47
CA ASN A 201 -22.84 -9.06 -7.46
C ASN A 201 -21.66 -8.09 -7.38
N VAL A 202 -21.89 -6.77 -7.41
CA VAL A 202 -20.80 -5.79 -7.25
C VAL A 202 -20.53 -5.63 -5.74
N PRO A 203 -19.27 -5.80 -5.28
CA PRO A 203 -18.93 -5.56 -3.88
C PRO A 203 -19.21 -4.12 -3.47
N LEU A 204 -19.91 -3.95 -2.35
CA LEU A 204 -20.10 -2.68 -1.67
C LEU A 204 -19.19 -2.65 -0.45
N ILE A 205 -18.22 -1.75 -0.44
CA ILE A 205 -17.12 -1.76 0.52
C ILE A 205 -17.15 -0.51 1.41
N GLY A 206 -16.55 -0.60 2.59
CA GLY A 206 -16.46 0.51 3.54
C GLY A 206 -16.12 0.06 4.97
N PRO A 207 -16.15 0.98 5.95
CA PRO A 207 -16.57 2.39 5.83
C PRO A 207 -15.46 3.36 5.37
N ALA A 208 -14.26 2.85 5.07
CA ALA A 208 -13.10 3.62 4.60
C ALA A 208 -12.73 4.78 5.55
N TYR A 209 -12.67 4.48 6.85
CA TYR A 209 -12.25 5.47 7.84
C TYR A 209 -10.74 5.72 7.79
N SER A 210 -10.35 6.95 8.11
CA SER A 210 -8.94 7.40 8.15
C SER A 210 -8.09 6.66 9.20
N GLY A 211 -8.75 6.13 10.24
CA GLY A 211 -8.12 5.39 11.34
C GLY A 211 -8.55 3.94 11.43
N TRP A 212 -7.65 3.07 11.89
CA TRP A 212 -7.90 1.64 12.03
C TRP A 212 -8.98 1.28 13.07
N PRO A 213 -9.55 0.07 12.99
CA PRO A 213 -10.58 -0.42 13.92
C PRO A 213 -10.12 -0.44 15.38
N SER A 214 -10.95 0.09 16.28
CA SER A 214 -10.76 -0.02 17.73
C SER A 214 -12.09 0.13 18.47
N LEU A 215 -12.26 -0.58 19.59
CA LEU A 215 -13.41 -0.40 20.50
C LEU A 215 -13.43 0.99 21.16
N SER A 216 -12.28 1.70 21.19
CA SER A 216 -12.20 3.08 21.67
C SER A 216 -12.58 4.12 20.60
N ASN A 217 -12.75 3.71 19.33
CA ASN A 217 -13.12 4.60 18.25
C ASN A 217 -14.66 4.57 18.07
N SER A 218 -15.31 5.70 18.32
CA SER A 218 -16.77 5.83 18.25
C SER A 218 -17.32 5.68 16.82
N TRP A 219 -16.54 5.99 15.78
CA TRP A 219 -16.92 5.76 14.39
C TRP A 219 -17.01 4.27 14.06
N TRP A 220 -16.03 3.48 14.51
CA TRP A 220 -16.03 2.02 14.33
C TRP A 220 -17.14 1.33 15.10
N THR A 221 -17.28 1.63 16.39
CA THR A 221 -18.32 1.04 17.23
C THR A 221 -19.73 1.45 16.81
N GLY A 222 -19.93 2.73 16.46
CA GLY A 222 -21.19 3.23 15.93
C GLY A 222 -21.58 2.57 14.61
N PHE A 223 -20.64 2.44 13.68
CA PHE A 223 -20.88 1.81 12.39
C PHE A 223 -21.16 0.32 12.50
N ALA A 224 -20.37 -0.40 13.30
CA ALA A 224 -20.57 -1.83 13.55
C ALA A 224 -21.97 -2.09 14.13
N SER A 225 -22.39 -1.30 15.12
CA SER A 225 -23.76 -1.34 15.67
C SER A 225 -24.81 -1.05 14.60
N PHE A 226 -24.59 0.00 13.79
CA PHE A 226 -25.52 0.40 12.75
C PHE A 226 -25.71 -0.69 11.69
N VAL A 227 -24.63 -1.19 11.07
CA VAL A 227 -24.73 -2.16 9.97
C VAL A 227 -25.27 -3.52 10.43
N LYS A 228 -25.01 -3.90 11.69
CA LYS A 228 -25.63 -5.08 12.31
C LYS A 228 -27.14 -4.93 12.39
N ASN A 229 -27.63 -3.81 12.92
CA ASN A 229 -29.07 -3.57 13.10
C ASN A 229 -29.79 -3.28 11.78
N ASN A 230 -29.11 -2.60 10.86
CA ASN A 230 -29.64 -2.21 9.56
C ASN A 230 -29.51 -3.32 8.51
N ASN A 231 -28.81 -4.43 8.78
CA ASN A 231 -28.51 -5.51 7.82
C ASN A 231 -27.82 -5.03 6.53
N SER A 232 -26.92 -4.06 6.65
CA SER A 232 -26.18 -3.46 5.54
C SER A 232 -24.67 -3.66 5.68
N ILE A 233 -24.27 -4.87 6.10
CA ILE A 233 -22.87 -5.24 6.32
C ILE A 233 -22.11 -5.16 4.98
N PRO A 234 -20.95 -4.47 4.92
CA PRO A 234 -20.15 -4.40 3.69
C PRO A 234 -19.60 -5.76 3.26
N ASP A 235 -19.28 -5.89 1.98
CA ASP A 235 -18.64 -7.10 1.44
C ASP A 235 -17.15 -7.16 1.78
N GLN A 236 -16.54 -6.01 2.07
CA GLN A 236 -15.15 -5.87 2.51
C GLN A 236 -15.07 -4.84 3.64
N TRP A 237 -14.24 -5.11 4.65
CA TRP A 237 -13.94 -4.16 5.71
C TRP A 237 -12.78 -3.27 5.28
N VAL A 238 -13.03 -1.96 5.26
CA VAL A 238 -12.13 -0.97 4.67
C VAL A 238 -11.70 0.08 5.69
N TRP A 239 -10.42 0.37 5.74
CA TRP A 239 -9.84 1.47 6.53
C TRP A 239 -8.47 1.86 5.99
N HIS A 240 -8.01 3.05 6.37
CA HIS A 240 -6.75 3.58 5.90
C HIS A 240 -5.64 3.42 6.92
N MET A 241 -4.42 3.33 6.42
CA MET A 241 -3.20 3.21 7.21
C MET A 241 -2.20 4.31 6.85
N GLU A 242 -2.69 5.55 6.84
CA GLU A 242 -1.98 6.76 6.41
C GLU A 242 -1.71 7.75 7.56
N GLY A 243 -2.07 7.40 8.80
CA GLY A 243 -1.82 8.23 9.98
C GLY A 243 -0.37 8.21 10.51
N GLY A 244 0.55 7.48 9.86
CA GLY A 244 1.97 7.41 10.25
C GLY A 244 2.29 6.58 11.50
N GLY A 245 1.29 5.96 12.11
CA GLY A 245 1.43 5.06 13.26
C GLY A 245 0.88 3.66 12.98
N GLY A 246 0.96 2.79 13.99
CA GLY A 246 0.32 1.47 14.01
C GLY A 246 0.87 0.46 13.01
N ASP A 247 0.25 -0.71 12.97
CA ASP A 247 0.62 -1.83 12.12
C ASP A 247 -0.63 -2.71 11.87
N MET A 248 -0.57 -3.54 10.83
CA MET A 248 -1.66 -4.44 10.45
C MET A 248 -2.03 -5.44 11.54
N GLY A 249 -1.11 -5.87 12.41
CA GLY A 249 -1.45 -6.78 13.51
C GLY A 249 -2.28 -6.10 14.58
N THR A 250 -1.92 -4.86 14.95
CA THR A 250 -2.74 -4.03 15.83
C THR A 250 -4.11 -3.74 15.21
N ALA A 251 -4.14 -3.31 13.95
CA ALA A 251 -5.38 -2.99 13.24
C ALA A 251 -6.30 -4.21 13.06
N TYR A 252 -5.75 -5.36 12.64
CA TYR A 252 -6.46 -6.63 12.51
C TYR A 252 -7.05 -7.08 13.84
N SER A 253 -6.26 -7.03 14.92
CA SER A 253 -6.74 -7.37 16.26
C SER A 253 -7.87 -6.45 16.73
N GLY A 254 -7.79 -5.16 16.38
CA GLY A 254 -8.86 -4.19 16.59
C GLY A 254 -10.14 -4.57 15.86
N LEU A 255 -10.03 -4.98 14.59
CA LEU A 255 -11.16 -5.45 13.79
C LEU A 255 -11.79 -6.69 14.43
N GLN A 256 -11.00 -7.70 14.80
CA GLN A 256 -11.52 -8.92 15.42
C GLN A 256 -12.33 -8.63 16.70
N LYS A 257 -11.88 -7.67 17.51
CA LYS A 257 -12.62 -7.23 18.71
C LYS A 257 -13.94 -6.56 18.34
N ILE A 258 -13.97 -5.70 17.33
CA ILE A 258 -15.20 -5.07 16.83
C ILE A 258 -16.16 -6.15 16.31
N LEU A 259 -15.69 -7.04 15.43
CA LEU A 259 -16.54 -8.07 14.83
C LEU A 259 -17.14 -9.01 15.88
N SER A 260 -16.34 -9.46 16.84
CA SER A 260 -16.80 -10.29 17.97
C SER A 260 -17.83 -9.56 18.85
N THR A 261 -17.59 -8.28 19.16
CA THR A 261 -18.47 -7.48 20.04
C THR A 261 -19.85 -7.25 19.43
N TYR A 262 -19.93 -7.07 18.10
CA TYR A 262 -21.15 -6.73 17.39
C TYR A 262 -21.76 -7.92 16.61
N ASP A 263 -21.22 -9.13 16.78
CA ASP A 263 -21.65 -10.34 16.07
C ASP A 263 -21.68 -10.14 14.55
N LEU A 264 -20.57 -9.63 14.01
CA LEU A 264 -20.37 -9.36 12.60
C LEU A 264 -19.43 -10.39 11.95
N PRO A 265 -19.65 -10.75 10.69
CA PRO A 265 -18.82 -11.74 10.01
C PRO A 265 -17.44 -11.17 9.64
N GLN A 266 -16.43 -12.05 9.68
CA GLN A 266 -15.18 -11.79 8.97
C GLN A 266 -15.47 -11.67 7.47
N LYS A 267 -14.88 -10.67 6.84
CA LYS A 267 -14.91 -10.42 5.41
C LYS A 267 -13.49 -10.10 4.93
N THR A 268 -13.31 -9.97 3.63
CA THR A 268 -12.04 -9.51 3.06
C THR A 268 -11.67 -8.15 3.66
N ILE A 269 -10.39 -7.99 3.99
CA ILE A 269 -9.82 -6.73 4.44
C ILE A 269 -9.26 -6.01 3.22
N ASN A 270 -9.53 -4.72 3.14
CA ASN A 270 -9.03 -3.87 2.08
C ASN A 270 -8.51 -2.57 2.68
N ILE A 271 -7.19 -2.37 2.60
CA ILE A 271 -6.48 -1.17 3.01
C ILE A 271 -6.32 -0.33 1.76
N ASP A 272 -7.38 0.35 1.38
CA ASP A 272 -7.46 1.03 0.10
C ASP A 272 -6.77 2.40 0.06
N GLU A 273 -6.14 2.78 1.17
CA GLU A 273 -5.07 3.77 1.27
C GLU A 273 -4.05 3.34 2.35
N TYR A 274 -2.80 3.10 1.97
CA TYR A 274 -1.68 2.87 2.90
C TYR A 274 -0.44 3.70 2.56
N ALA A 275 0.44 3.80 3.56
CA ALA A 275 1.70 4.54 3.55
C ALA A 275 1.54 6.06 3.56
N THR A 276 2.12 6.67 4.59
CA THR A 276 2.38 8.12 4.56
C THR A 276 3.34 8.50 3.43
N SER A 277 3.35 9.76 3.04
CA SER A 277 4.33 10.27 2.05
C SER A 277 5.79 9.97 2.42
N ALA A 278 6.14 9.93 3.71
CA ALA A 278 7.49 9.58 4.15
C ALA A 278 7.82 8.07 4.02
N GLU A 279 6.79 7.22 4.03
CA GLU A 279 6.90 5.77 3.88
C GLU A 279 6.91 5.31 2.41
N GLN A 280 6.64 6.23 1.50
CA GLN A 280 6.63 6.02 0.05
C GLN A 280 8.04 6.01 -0.54
N VAL A 281 8.80 5.02 -0.07
CA VAL A 281 10.21 4.73 -0.37
C VAL A 281 10.39 3.20 -0.38
N PRO A 282 11.47 2.66 -0.98
CA PRO A 282 11.67 1.21 -1.09
C PRO A 282 11.51 0.44 0.24
N SER A 283 12.14 0.90 1.32
CA SER A 283 12.08 0.28 2.66
C SER A 283 10.65 0.22 3.21
N GLY A 284 9.88 1.29 3.00
CA GLY A 284 8.48 1.35 3.41
C GLY A 284 7.59 0.45 2.57
N ALA A 285 7.81 0.38 1.25
CA ALA A 285 7.08 -0.55 0.38
C ALA A 285 7.32 -2.01 0.77
N ALA A 286 8.56 -2.43 1.01
CA ALA A 286 8.88 -3.77 1.47
C ALA A 286 8.24 -4.09 2.84
N TRP A 287 8.21 -3.12 3.75
CA TRP A 287 7.53 -3.25 5.04
C TRP A 287 6.01 -3.40 4.86
N TRP A 288 5.36 -2.56 4.05
CA TRP A 288 3.92 -2.64 3.78
C TRP A 288 3.50 -3.92 3.06
N ILE A 289 4.28 -4.39 2.08
CA ILE A 289 4.06 -5.69 1.42
C ILE A 289 4.03 -6.80 2.49
N SER A 290 5.02 -6.82 3.38
CA SER A 290 5.11 -7.81 4.46
C SER A 290 3.88 -7.79 5.38
N GLN A 291 3.45 -6.59 5.74
CA GLN A 291 2.30 -6.37 6.60
C GLN A 291 0.99 -6.82 5.93
N LEU A 292 0.75 -6.44 4.68
CA LEU A 292 -0.49 -6.76 3.97
C LEU A 292 -0.60 -8.26 3.64
N GLU A 293 0.49 -8.85 3.15
CA GLU A 293 0.54 -10.28 2.79
C GLU A 293 0.33 -11.19 4.01
N ARG A 294 0.84 -10.80 5.19
CA ARG A 294 0.66 -11.59 6.43
C ARG A 294 -0.81 -11.73 6.84
N TYR A 295 -1.66 -10.76 6.50
CA TYR A 295 -3.07 -10.72 6.92
C TYR A 295 -4.04 -10.93 5.76
N ASP A 296 -3.55 -11.35 4.59
CA ASP A 296 -4.36 -11.52 3.36
C ASP A 296 -5.21 -10.28 3.04
N ALA A 297 -4.64 -9.10 3.27
CA ALA A 297 -5.30 -7.82 3.08
C ALA A 297 -4.97 -7.25 1.70
N ILE A 298 -6.00 -6.89 0.94
CA ILE A 298 -5.82 -6.05 -0.27
C ILE A 298 -5.23 -4.72 0.18
N GLY A 299 -4.27 -4.19 -0.56
CA GLY A 299 -3.65 -2.91 -0.28
C GLY A 299 -3.57 -2.04 -1.53
N LEU A 300 -3.91 -0.76 -1.39
CA LEU A 300 -3.69 0.25 -2.40
C LEU A 300 -2.81 1.35 -1.82
N ARG A 301 -1.70 1.59 -2.50
CA ARG A 301 -0.75 2.63 -2.12
C ARG A 301 -1.45 3.99 -2.21
N GLY A 302 -1.40 4.75 -1.12
CA GLY A 302 -1.95 6.09 -1.06
C GLY A 302 -1.27 7.06 -2.03
N ASN A 303 -1.92 8.19 -2.28
CA ASN A 303 -1.46 9.16 -3.27
C ASN A 303 -1.55 10.59 -2.73
N TRP A 304 -0.38 11.12 -2.38
CA TRP A 304 -0.23 12.45 -1.77
C TRP A 304 -0.02 13.57 -2.79
N LEU A 305 -0.27 13.31 -4.08
CA LEU A 305 -0.26 14.32 -5.13
C LEU A 305 -1.62 15.04 -5.23
N SER A 306 -1.71 16.07 -6.07
CA SER A 306 -2.92 16.88 -6.23
C SER A 306 -3.15 17.30 -7.67
N GLY A 307 -4.38 17.73 -7.96
CA GLY A 307 -4.83 18.13 -9.29
C GLY A 307 -4.49 17.06 -10.34
N TRP A 308 -3.98 17.47 -11.49
CA TRP A 308 -3.60 16.51 -12.53
C TRP A 308 -2.45 15.57 -12.16
N SER A 309 -1.62 15.89 -11.17
CA SER A 309 -0.58 14.97 -10.71
C SER A 309 -1.16 13.82 -9.87
N LEU A 310 -2.32 14.01 -9.23
CA LEU A 310 -3.06 12.92 -8.56
C LEU A 310 -3.40 11.82 -9.57
N HIS A 311 -3.78 12.20 -10.79
CA HIS A 311 -4.15 11.30 -11.89
C HIS A 311 -2.93 10.72 -12.62
N ASP A 312 -1.72 10.85 -12.12
CA ASP A 312 -0.53 10.45 -12.87
C ASP A 312 0.49 9.72 -11.98
N PHE A 313 1.56 9.21 -12.60
CA PHE A 313 2.73 8.65 -11.92
C PHE A 313 2.51 7.33 -11.18
N MET A 314 1.38 6.64 -11.39
CA MET A 314 1.01 5.42 -10.66
C MET A 314 1.12 5.60 -9.14
N ALA A 315 0.51 6.67 -8.63
CA ALA A 315 0.66 7.11 -7.25
C ALA A 315 2.14 7.29 -6.89
N GLY A 316 2.88 8.13 -7.62
CA GLY A 316 4.27 8.45 -7.30
C GLY A 316 5.26 7.27 -7.37
N LEU A 317 4.96 6.21 -8.13
CA LEU A 317 5.91 5.13 -8.46
C LEU A 317 6.73 5.45 -9.72
N LEU A 318 6.26 6.37 -10.55
CA LEU A 318 6.91 6.76 -11.79
C LEU A 318 7.30 8.25 -11.79
N GLY A 319 8.35 8.57 -12.53
CA GLY A 319 8.62 9.94 -12.97
C GLY A 319 8.37 10.09 -14.48
N LYS A 320 8.35 11.33 -14.95
CA LYS A 320 8.38 11.69 -16.38
C LYS A 320 8.99 13.10 -16.54
N PRO A 321 9.28 13.59 -17.76
CA PRO A 321 9.86 14.91 -17.95
C PRO A 321 9.08 16.00 -17.21
N ASN A 322 9.80 16.86 -16.48
CA ASN A 322 9.26 17.98 -15.69
C ASN A 322 8.32 17.59 -14.53
N ALA A 323 8.24 16.31 -14.14
CA ALA A 323 7.47 15.89 -12.96
C ALA A 323 7.89 16.67 -11.71
N GLY A 324 6.91 17.13 -10.94
CA GLY A 324 7.13 17.95 -9.74
C GLY A 324 7.58 19.40 -9.98
N THR A 325 7.61 19.87 -11.23
CA THR A 325 7.99 21.26 -11.58
C THR A 325 6.82 22.02 -12.20
N SER A 326 6.95 23.35 -12.33
CA SER A 326 5.95 24.20 -13.01
C SER A 326 5.81 23.93 -14.52
N ALA A 327 6.76 23.22 -15.13
CA ALA A 327 6.73 22.82 -16.53
C ALA A 327 6.09 21.43 -16.75
N TYR A 328 5.54 20.82 -15.69
CA TYR A 328 4.77 19.58 -15.77
C TYR A 328 3.61 19.71 -16.77
N SER A 329 3.41 18.66 -17.58
CA SER A 329 2.24 18.54 -18.45
C SER A 329 1.50 17.23 -18.14
N PRO A 330 0.17 17.27 -17.93
CA PRO A 330 -0.61 16.07 -17.66
C PRO A 330 -0.68 15.11 -18.84
N THR A 331 -0.41 15.58 -20.06
CA THR A 331 -0.46 14.78 -21.29
C THR A 331 0.91 14.38 -21.82
N ALA A 332 2.00 14.82 -21.18
CA ALA A 332 3.34 14.41 -21.58
C ALA A 332 3.58 12.92 -21.27
N THR A 333 4.33 12.25 -22.15
CA THR A 333 4.76 10.85 -22.02
C THR A 333 6.23 10.77 -21.60
N GLY A 334 6.82 9.56 -21.66
CA GLY A 334 8.25 9.35 -21.37
C GLY A 334 8.52 8.93 -19.92
N TYR A 335 7.70 8.01 -19.40
CA TYR A 335 7.79 7.55 -18.02
C TYR A 335 9.05 6.73 -17.74
N TRP A 336 9.54 6.84 -16.51
CA TRP A 336 10.58 5.97 -15.94
C TRP A 336 10.18 5.53 -14.52
N PRO A 337 10.65 4.37 -14.06
CA PRO A 337 10.39 3.91 -12.70
C PRO A 337 11.31 4.59 -11.69
N ASN A 338 10.79 4.81 -10.47
CA ASN A 338 11.62 5.17 -9.32
C ASN A 338 12.07 3.93 -8.54
N GLY A 339 12.78 4.15 -7.44
CA GLY A 339 13.30 3.07 -6.60
C GLY A 339 12.21 2.20 -5.97
N GLU A 340 11.08 2.80 -5.58
CA GLU A 340 9.98 2.08 -4.96
C GLU A 340 9.28 1.16 -5.97
N TRP A 341 9.12 1.58 -7.23
CA TRP A 341 8.56 0.74 -8.28
C TRP A 341 9.38 -0.54 -8.49
N GLN A 342 10.72 -0.46 -8.36
CA GLN A 342 11.58 -1.65 -8.46
C GLN A 342 11.27 -2.69 -7.36
N VAL A 343 10.78 -2.27 -6.19
CA VAL A 343 10.32 -3.20 -5.14
C VAL A 343 9.10 -3.97 -5.61
N TYR A 344 8.08 -3.31 -6.15
CA TYR A 344 6.89 -3.99 -6.69
C TYR A 344 7.23 -4.87 -7.89
N ARG A 345 8.17 -4.44 -8.72
CA ARG A 345 8.67 -5.24 -9.84
C ARG A 345 9.30 -6.54 -9.36
N TYR A 346 10.24 -6.47 -8.41
CA TYR A 346 10.87 -7.66 -7.83
C TYR A 346 9.85 -8.53 -7.10
N TYR A 347 8.92 -7.89 -6.38
CA TYR A 347 7.84 -8.58 -5.68
C TYR A 347 7.02 -9.46 -6.65
N ASN A 348 6.66 -8.94 -7.83
CA ASN A 348 5.88 -9.68 -8.81
C ASN A 348 6.72 -10.69 -9.63
N LEU A 349 7.87 -10.27 -10.16
CA LEU A 349 8.62 -11.07 -11.13
C LEU A 349 9.57 -12.10 -10.48
N ASN A 350 10.07 -11.82 -9.27
CA ASN A 350 11.12 -12.64 -8.66
C ASN A 350 10.57 -13.52 -7.52
N MET A 351 9.64 -12.99 -6.71
CA MET A 351 9.10 -13.69 -5.53
C MET A 351 7.90 -14.56 -5.92
N THR A 352 8.19 -15.72 -6.49
CA THR A 352 7.20 -16.68 -7.01
C THR A 352 7.10 -17.93 -6.14
N GLY A 353 6.14 -18.81 -6.45
CA GLY A 353 5.91 -20.05 -5.70
C GLY A 353 4.87 -19.84 -4.61
N HIS A 354 5.20 -20.22 -3.37
CA HIS A 354 4.31 -20.04 -2.23
C HIS A 354 4.91 -19.12 -1.17
N ARG A 355 4.03 -18.38 -0.50
CA ARG A 355 4.32 -17.53 0.65
C ARG A 355 4.59 -18.41 1.86
N VAL A 356 5.42 -17.90 2.76
CA VAL A 356 5.68 -18.55 4.05
C VAL A 356 5.37 -17.62 5.22
N GLY A 357 5.18 -18.19 6.40
CA GLY A 357 4.88 -17.43 7.61
C GLY A 357 6.04 -16.52 8.02
N THR A 358 5.74 -15.25 8.30
CA THR A 358 6.70 -14.29 8.82
C THR A 358 6.17 -13.52 10.03
N SER A 359 7.07 -12.95 10.82
CA SER A 359 6.75 -11.96 11.87
C SER A 359 7.65 -10.74 11.76
N ALA A 360 7.08 -9.56 12.00
CA ALA A 360 7.84 -8.34 12.21
C ALA A 360 8.73 -8.42 13.46
N SER A 361 9.70 -7.51 13.56
CA SER A 361 10.44 -7.30 14.80
C SER A 361 9.55 -6.77 15.92
N ALA A 362 9.96 -6.98 17.17
CA ALA A 362 9.18 -6.59 18.35
C ALA A 362 8.91 -5.07 18.44
N ASP A 363 9.81 -4.24 17.89
CA ASP A 363 9.65 -2.79 17.77
C ASP A 363 8.85 -2.36 16.53
N THR A 364 8.35 -3.34 15.76
CA THR A 364 7.59 -3.23 14.50
C THR A 364 8.29 -2.46 13.38
N LYS A 365 9.60 -2.23 13.48
CA LYS A 365 10.38 -1.50 12.48
C LYS A 365 10.87 -2.36 11.32
N LEU A 366 11.50 -3.49 11.60
CA LEU A 366 11.92 -4.45 10.58
C LEU A 366 10.76 -5.39 10.27
N ASP A 367 10.42 -5.54 8.99
CA ASP A 367 9.51 -6.59 8.56
C ASP A 367 9.97 -7.28 7.26
N THR A 368 9.47 -8.50 7.05
CA THR A 368 9.85 -9.37 5.95
C THR A 368 8.67 -10.10 5.33
N TYR A 369 8.73 -10.20 4.00
CA TYR A 369 7.90 -11.05 3.17
C TYR A 369 8.79 -12.10 2.53
N ALA A 370 8.36 -13.35 2.49
CA ALA A 370 9.19 -14.44 1.99
C ALA A 370 8.40 -15.43 1.15
N THR A 371 9.07 -15.97 0.14
CA THR A 371 8.53 -16.96 -0.79
C THR A 371 9.51 -18.11 -0.99
N VAL A 372 8.96 -19.30 -1.20
CA VAL A 372 9.70 -20.50 -1.59
C VAL A 372 9.29 -20.85 -3.02
N GLY A 373 10.21 -20.60 -3.95
CA GLY A 373 10.10 -21.01 -5.35
C GLY A 373 10.64 -22.42 -5.58
N SER A 374 10.72 -22.82 -6.85
CA SER A 374 11.23 -24.16 -7.22
C SER A 374 12.73 -24.33 -7.03
N THR A 375 13.50 -23.23 -7.06
CA THR A 375 14.97 -23.26 -6.98
C THR A 375 15.54 -22.43 -5.83
N GLN A 376 14.80 -21.45 -5.34
CA GLN A 376 15.29 -20.49 -4.36
C GLN A 376 14.21 -20.10 -3.35
N VAL A 377 14.66 -19.80 -2.14
CA VAL A 377 13.94 -18.97 -1.20
C VAL A 377 14.32 -17.52 -1.46
N LYS A 378 13.32 -16.62 -1.45
CA LYS A 378 13.53 -15.18 -1.55
C LYS A 378 12.85 -14.46 -0.40
N ILE A 379 13.56 -13.55 0.25
CA ILE A 379 13.09 -12.75 1.38
C ILE A 379 13.23 -11.28 1.01
N LEU A 380 12.12 -10.55 0.93
CA LEU A 380 12.08 -9.10 0.78
C LEU A 380 11.93 -8.46 2.16
N CYS A 381 12.71 -7.42 2.41
CA CYS A 381 12.93 -6.86 3.74
C CYS A 381 12.91 -5.33 3.71
N GLY A 382 12.19 -4.74 4.66
CA GLY A 382 12.13 -3.29 4.85
C GLY A 382 12.23 -2.89 6.31
N VAL A 383 12.99 -1.84 6.60
CA VAL A 383 12.97 -1.14 7.89
C VAL A 383 12.17 0.15 7.75
N ARG A 384 11.08 0.26 8.50
CA ARG A 384 10.16 1.40 8.43
C ARG A 384 10.77 2.69 9.00
N ILE A 385 11.32 3.49 8.09
CA ILE A 385 11.78 4.88 8.31
C ILE A 385 12.66 5.01 9.56
N ALA A 386 13.67 4.15 9.63
CA ALA A 386 14.63 4.14 10.73
C ALA A 386 16.03 3.71 10.23
N VAL A 387 17.04 4.00 11.03
CA VAL A 387 18.43 3.54 10.84
C VAL A 387 18.86 2.73 12.05
N GLY A 388 19.79 1.81 11.85
CA GLY A 388 20.27 0.91 12.90
C GLY A 388 20.48 -0.51 12.40
N THR A 389 20.66 -1.42 13.36
CA THR A 389 20.96 -2.82 13.07
C THR A 389 19.84 -3.69 13.59
N TRP A 390 19.18 -4.41 12.69
CA TRP A 390 18.24 -5.48 13.03
C TRP A 390 18.80 -6.81 12.54
N GLN A 391 18.03 -7.89 12.65
CA GLN A 391 18.39 -9.18 12.10
C GLN A 391 17.17 -9.94 11.61
N ILE A 392 17.37 -10.82 10.64
CA ILE A 392 16.36 -11.79 10.19
C ILE A 392 16.77 -13.15 10.74
N THR A 393 15.82 -13.91 11.28
CA THR A 393 16.00 -15.33 11.60
C THR A 393 15.13 -16.18 10.69
N VAL A 394 15.75 -17.06 9.92
CA VAL A 394 15.07 -18.00 9.03
C VAL A 394 15.11 -19.39 9.66
N ASN A 395 13.94 -19.90 10.01
CA ASN A 395 13.75 -21.19 10.65
C ASN A 395 13.31 -22.25 9.64
N SER A 396 13.44 -23.52 10.06
CA SER A 396 12.93 -24.67 9.33
C SER A 396 13.62 -24.89 7.97
N LEU A 397 14.93 -24.64 7.87
CA LEU A 397 15.71 -24.80 6.63
C LEU A 397 15.54 -26.19 5.97
N SER A 398 15.40 -27.24 6.75
CA SER A 398 15.16 -28.60 6.26
C SER A 398 13.85 -28.79 5.49
N SER A 399 12.87 -27.89 5.67
CA SER A 399 11.60 -27.91 4.90
C SER A 399 11.81 -27.60 3.41
N VAL A 400 12.93 -26.96 3.07
CA VAL A 400 13.35 -26.66 1.70
C VAL A 400 14.57 -27.49 1.28
N GLY A 401 14.78 -28.66 1.89
CA GLY A 401 15.83 -29.61 1.48
C GLY A 401 17.22 -29.35 2.06
N LEU A 402 17.42 -28.26 2.80
CA LEU A 402 18.74 -27.94 3.36
C LEU A 402 19.06 -28.80 4.60
N PRO A 403 20.34 -29.09 4.90
CA PRO A 403 20.74 -29.70 6.17
C PRO A 403 20.26 -28.89 7.38
N THR A 404 20.26 -29.49 8.58
CA THR A 404 19.91 -28.77 9.83
C THR A 404 21.07 -27.95 10.40
N SER A 405 22.26 -28.06 9.82
CA SER A 405 23.44 -27.26 10.15
C SER A 405 24.41 -27.22 8.97
N GLY A 406 25.12 -26.12 8.81
CA GLY A 406 26.10 -25.96 7.73
C GLY A 406 26.40 -24.49 7.46
N THR A 407 26.65 -24.18 6.20
CA THR A 407 26.86 -22.81 5.73
C THR A 407 25.87 -22.52 4.61
N LEU A 408 25.16 -21.39 4.72
CA LEU A 408 24.20 -20.92 3.73
C LEU A 408 24.77 -19.69 3.02
N ASN A 409 24.89 -19.76 1.70
CA ASN A 409 25.30 -18.62 0.89
C ASN A 409 24.06 -17.80 0.54
N ILE A 410 24.02 -16.55 1.00
CA ILE A 410 22.90 -15.63 0.78
C ILE A 410 23.37 -14.52 -0.15
N HIS A 411 22.73 -14.41 -1.30
CA HIS A 411 22.91 -13.30 -2.23
C HIS A 411 22.00 -12.14 -1.84
N THR A 412 22.50 -10.90 -1.89
CA THR A 412 21.76 -9.73 -1.41
C THR A 412 21.64 -8.66 -2.49
N TRP A 413 20.42 -8.16 -2.68
CA TRP A 413 20.09 -7.00 -3.49
C TRP A 413 19.69 -5.81 -2.62
N GLY A 414 20.14 -4.61 -2.96
CA GLY A 414 19.67 -3.34 -2.39
C GLY A 414 18.79 -2.56 -3.36
N PHE A 415 17.69 -1.99 -2.87
CA PHE A 415 16.75 -1.18 -3.64
C PHE A 415 16.98 0.31 -3.31
N PRO A 416 17.70 1.06 -4.17
CA PRO A 416 18.06 2.44 -3.87
C PRO A 416 16.87 3.40 -4.08
N ASN A 417 16.85 4.51 -3.33
CA ASN A 417 15.87 5.59 -3.49
C ASN A 417 16.46 6.85 -4.17
N THR A 418 17.26 6.68 -5.21
CA THR A 418 17.96 7.79 -5.87
C THR A 418 16.98 8.73 -6.57
N GLY A 419 17.02 10.02 -6.22
CA GLY A 419 16.18 11.05 -6.84
C GLY A 419 14.75 11.13 -6.28
N GLY A 420 14.41 10.33 -5.26
CA GLY A 420 13.12 10.37 -4.60
C GLY A 420 11.95 9.95 -5.51
N PRO A 421 10.73 10.49 -5.31
CA PRO A 421 9.51 9.97 -5.94
C PRO A 421 9.51 10.09 -7.47
N PHE A 422 10.26 11.04 -8.05
CA PHE A 422 10.39 11.21 -9.50
C PHE A 422 11.77 10.81 -10.04
N GLY A 423 12.61 10.21 -9.19
CA GLY A 423 13.92 9.71 -9.57
C GLY A 423 13.84 8.60 -10.62
N SER A 424 14.88 8.47 -11.44
CA SER A 424 15.00 7.38 -12.41
C SER A 424 15.92 6.30 -11.85
N VAL A 425 15.33 5.14 -11.54
CA VAL A 425 16.06 3.97 -11.03
C VAL A 425 15.73 2.79 -11.93
N THR A 426 16.71 2.30 -12.66
CA THR A 426 16.54 1.21 -13.64
C THR A 426 17.20 -0.11 -13.23
N ALA A 427 17.98 -0.11 -12.16
CA ALA A 427 18.70 -1.27 -11.67
C ALA A 427 18.75 -1.32 -10.13
N LEU A 428 18.83 -2.53 -9.60
CA LEU A 428 19.12 -2.79 -8.19
C LEU A 428 20.63 -2.77 -7.95
N ASN A 429 21.03 -2.57 -6.70
CA ASN A 429 22.43 -2.72 -6.29
C ASN A 429 22.71 -4.17 -5.93
N ASP A 430 23.60 -4.84 -6.67
CA ASP A 430 24.13 -6.15 -6.26
C ASP A 430 25.10 -5.94 -5.08
N LEU A 431 24.73 -6.46 -3.91
CA LEU A 431 25.54 -6.39 -2.69
C LEU A 431 26.36 -7.67 -2.46
N GLY A 432 26.32 -8.61 -3.40
CA GLY A 432 27.10 -9.83 -3.40
C GLY A 432 26.52 -10.95 -2.55
N THR A 433 27.33 -12.01 -2.41
CA THR A 433 26.96 -13.23 -1.68
C THR A 433 27.82 -13.38 -0.43
N VAL A 434 27.18 -13.59 0.72
CA VAL A 434 27.83 -13.80 2.01
C VAL A 434 27.47 -15.17 2.57
N ALA A 435 28.46 -15.85 3.12
CA ALA A 435 28.31 -17.16 3.74
C ALA A 435 27.93 -17.03 5.22
N HIS A 436 26.83 -17.66 5.63
CA HIS A 436 26.32 -17.66 7.00
C HIS A 436 26.33 -19.07 7.58
N THR A 437 27.11 -19.29 8.64
CA THR A 437 27.04 -20.55 9.38
C THR A 437 25.72 -20.64 10.12
N TYR A 438 25.10 -21.81 10.09
CA TYR A 438 23.81 -22.06 10.70
C TYR A 438 23.77 -23.43 11.39
N SER A 439 22.91 -23.57 12.38
CA SER A 439 22.75 -24.81 13.16
C SER A 439 21.37 -24.83 13.81
N GLY A 440 20.92 -25.99 14.29
CA GLY A 440 19.59 -26.09 14.91
C GLY A 440 18.44 -25.79 13.94
N ASN A 441 18.65 -26.06 12.64
CA ASN A 441 17.69 -25.82 11.57
C ASN A 441 17.32 -24.33 11.36
N SER A 442 18.19 -23.41 11.76
CA SER A 442 17.93 -21.97 11.73
C SER A 442 19.21 -21.18 11.42
N VAL A 443 19.06 -20.11 10.62
CA VAL A 443 20.10 -19.13 10.31
C VAL A 443 19.65 -17.74 10.72
N THR A 444 20.55 -16.97 11.32
CA THR A 444 20.31 -15.56 11.68
C THR A 444 21.40 -14.70 11.04
N PHE A 445 21.01 -13.59 10.42
CA PHE A 445 21.95 -12.66 9.81
C PHE A 445 21.50 -11.19 10.02
N PRO A 446 22.45 -10.26 10.14
CA PRO A 446 22.16 -8.86 10.43
C PRO A 446 21.67 -8.09 9.21
N ILE A 447 20.87 -7.05 9.47
CA ILE A 447 20.40 -6.05 8.52
C ILE A 447 20.98 -4.71 8.94
N TYR A 448 21.89 -4.17 8.14
CA TYR A 448 22.56 -2.90 8.40
C TYR A 448 21.83 -1.78 7.67
N GLN A 449 20.85 -1.17 8.35
CA GLN A 449 20.07 -0.07 7.78
C GLN A 449 20.79 1.26 8.03
N VAL A 450 21.49 1.76 7.02
CA VAL A 450 22.30 3.00 7.11
C VAL A 450 21.57 4.26 6.66
N ASP A 451 20.41 4.11 6.03
CA ASP A 451 19.52 5.19 5.60
C ASP A 451 18.05 4.78 5.83
N THR A 452 17.10 5.69 5.71
CA THR A 452 15.68 5.39 6.02
C THR A 452 14.89 4.79 4.85
N THR A 453 15.52 4.58 3.69
CA THR A 453 14.83 4.41 2.40
C THR A 453 15.14 3.12 1.65
N THR A 454 16.33 2.54 1.86
CA THR A 454 16.78 1.36 1.12
C THR A 454 16.08 0.10 1.64
N ALA A 455 15.47 -0.68 0.76
CA ALA A 455 15.03 -2.05 1.04
C ALA A 455 16.10 -3.07 0.63
N PHE A 456 15.95 -4.30 1.09
CA PHE A 456 16.83 -5.40 0.75
C PHE A 456 16.05 -6.63 0.29
N ALA A 457 16.62 -7.40 -0.62
CA ALA A 457 16.18 -8.76 -0.88
C ALA A 457 17.33 -9.74 -0.68
N PHE A 458 17.01 -10.89 -0.10
CA PHE A 458 17.94 -11.98 0.20
C PHE A 458 17.50 -13.24 -0.52
N GLU A 459 18.42 -13.89 -1.20
CA GLU A 459 18.16 -15.09 -1.99
C GLU A 459 19.12 -16.22 -1.61
N PHE A 460 18.61 -17.44 -1.46
CA PHE A 460 19.42 -18.63 -1.31
C PHE A 460 18.74 -19.84 -1.94
N ASN A 461 19.52 -20.82 -2.38
CA ASN A 461 19.02 -22.01 -3.05
C ASN A 461 18.32 -22.96 -2.08
N VAL A 462 17.28 -23.64 -2.57
CA VAL A 462 16.74 -24.84 -1.91
C VAL A 462 17.76 -25.99 -2.04
N GLY A 463 17.67 -26.99 -1.15
CA GLY A 463 18.61 -28.11 -1.05
C GLY A 463 18.30 -29.32 -1.92
#